data_AF-A0A920NHJ1-F1
#
_entry.id   AF-A0A920NHJ1-F1
#
_cell.length_a   1.000
_cell.length_b   1.000
_cell.length_c   1.000
_cell.angle_alpha   90.00
_cell.angle_beta   90.00
_cell.angle_gamma   90.00
#
_symmetry.space_group_name_H-M   'P 1'
#
loop_
_entity.id
_entity.type
_entity.pdbx_description
1 polymer ?
#
loop_
_entity_poly.entity_id
_entity_poly.type
_entity_poly.pdbx_seq_one_letter_code
_entity_poly.pdbx_strand_id
1 'polypeptide(L)'
;MKRPTTSHGFFLASVGIGILIAILTLAKVLKTQLETNPTQVWSFFFGLVLASILTVARSIKGWRPSLILFAASSCLVSYSILGVTPTTTPETNWFLFLSGAIAINAMILPGISGAYILVLLGKYKYILSAVNNRDIFTLAIVLAGAAIGLTTFVRLLSWL
;
A
#
# COMPACT_ATOMS: atom_id res chain seq x y z
N MET A 1 24.61 -13.45 -28.61
CA MET A 1 23.98 -12.12 -28.79
C MET A 1 23.66 -11.52 -27.41
N LYS A 2 24.58 -10.74 -26.82
CA LYS A 2 24.40 -10.14 -25.48
C LYS A 2 23.49 -8.90 -25.63
N ARG A 3 22.30 -8.92 -25.01
CA ARG A 3 21.43 -7.74 -24.92
C ARG A 3 22.10 -6.69 -24.02
N PRO A 4 22.12 -5.39 -24.37
CA PRO A 4 22.71 -4.36 -23.52
C PRO A 4 21.90 -4.22 -22.24
N THR A 5 22.52 -4.50 -21.10
CA THR A 5 21.93 -4.50 -19.75
C THR A 5 21.72 -3.08 -19.16
N THR A 6 22.02 -2.04 -19.92
CA THR A 6 21.94 -0.63 -19.49
C THR A 6 20.51 -0.07 -19.46
N SER A 7 19.53 -0.73 -20.09
CA SER A 7 18.15 -0.23 -20.17
C SER A 7 17.34 -0.39 -18.88
N HIS A 8 17.58 -1.46 -18.12
CA HIS A 8 16.81 -1.74 -16.90
C HIS A 8 17.11 -0.74 -15.78
N GLY A 9 18.38 -0.35 -15.62
CA GLY A 9 18.79 0.65 -14.65
C GLY A 9 18.19 2.02 -14.93
N PHE A 10 18.20 2.45 -16.19
CA PHE A 10 17.60 3.72 -16.61
C PHE A 10 16.07 3.71 -16.45
N PHE A 11 15.41 2.60 -16.78
CA PHE A 11 13.97 2.43 -16.57
C PHE A 11 13.59 2.54 -15.08
N LEU A 12 14.28 1.79 -14.21
CA LEU A 12 14.05 1.82 -12.76
C LEU A 12 14.31 3.21 -12.18
N ALA A 13 15.36 3.89 -12.64
CA ALA A 13 15.65 5.26 -12.24
C ALA A 13 14.53 6.22 -12.67
N SER A 14 14.04 6.13 -13.91
CA SER A 14 12.94 6.96 -14.41
C SER A 14 11.65 6.73 -13.62
N VAL A 15 11.30 5.47 -13.33
CA VAL A 15 10.13 5.13 -12.51
C VAL A 15 10.29 5.65 -11.07
N GLY A 16 11.47 5.44 -10.47
CA GLY A 16 11.78 5.91 -9.12
C GLY A 16 11.69 7.44 -8.99
N ILE A 17 12.22 8.17 -9.97
CA ILE A 17 12.10 9.63 -10.04
C ILE A 17 10.63 10.04 -10.19
N GLY A 18 9.87 9.39 -11.06
CA GLY A 18 8.44 9.64 -11.22
C GLY A 18 7.65 9.44 -9.93
N ILE A 19 7.92 8.35 -9.20
CA ILE A 19 7.31 8.07 -7.90
C ILE A 19 7.71 9.15 -6.87
N LEU A 20 8.98 9.54 -6.81
CA LEU A 20 9.45 10.59 -5.90
C LEU A 20 8.76 11.93 -6.18
N ILE A 21 8.67 12.35 -7.45
CA ILE A 21 7.99 13.58 -7.84
C ILE A 21 6.51 13.50 -7.46
N ALA A 22 5.85 12.38 -7.75
CA ALA A 22 4.45 12.17 -7.39
C ALA A 22 4.23 12.24 -5.88
N ILE A 23 5.08 11.60 -5.07
CA ILE A 23 4.99 11.64 -3.61
C ILE A 23 5.18 13.07 -3.10
N LEU A 24 6.24 13.77 -3.53
CA LEU A 24 6.54 15.12 -3.04
C LEU A 24 5.49 16.16 -3.42
N THR A 25 4.87 16.01 -4.60
CA THR A 25 3.81 16.93 -5.06
C THR A 25 2.46 16.61 -4.42
N LEU A 26 2.07 15.34 -4.40
CA LEU A 26 0.73 14.91 -3.98
C LEU A 26 0.60 14.80 -2.45
N ALA A 27 1.70 14.56 -1.72
CA ALA A 27 1.66 14.43 -0.26
C ALA A 27 1.10 15.66 0.44
N LYS A 28 1.44 16.87 -0.05
CA LYS A 28 0.95 18.12 0.54
C LYS A 28 -0.55 18.27 0.32
N VAL A 29 -1.01 18.03 -0.91
CA VAL A 29 -2.43 18.08 -1.29
C VAL A 29 -3.24 17.10 -0.45
N LEU A 30 -2.77 15.85 -0.37
CA LEU A 30 -3.44 14.82 0.41
C LEU A 30 -3.47 15.16 1.90
N LYS A 31 -2.37 15.61 2.51
CA LYS A 31 -2.35 15.99 3.93
C LYS A 31 -3.38 17.09 4.21
N THR A 32 -3.38 18.16 3.42
CA THR A 32 -4.34 19.25 3.59
C THR A 32 -5.77 18.76 3.44
N GLN A 33 -6.08 17.94 2.43
CA GLN A 33 -7.44 17.41 2.25
C GLN A 33 -7.86 16.41 3.33
N LEU A 34 -6.92 15.64 3.88
CA LEU A 34 -7.19 14.76 5.02
C LEU A 34 -7.48 15.54 6.33
N GLU A 35 -7.02 16.79 6.44
CA GLU A 35 -7.28 17.68 7.57
C GLU A 35 -8.54 18.51 7.37
N THR A 36 -8.75 19.09 6.18
CA THR A 36 -9.87 19.99 5.89
C THR A 36 -11.14 19.27 5.44
N ASN A 37 -11.03 18.26 4.57
CA ASN A 37 -12.17 17.55 3.98
C ASN A 37 -11.95 16.02 4.01
N PRO A 38 -11.79 15.41 5.20
CA PRO A 38 -11.47 13.98 5.29
C PRO A 38 -12.49 13.09 4.59
N THR A 39 -13.78 13.44 4.65
CA THR A 39 -14.88 12.68 4.02
C THR A 39 -14.74 12.59 2.51
N GLN A 40 -14.25 13.65 1.84
CA GLN A 40 -14.02 13.65 0.39
C GLN A 40 -12.88 12.70 0.01
N VAL A 41 -11.78 12.74 0.78
CA VAL A 41 -10.63 11.84 0.55
C VAL A 41 -11.03 10.39 0.75
N TRP A 42 -11.74 10.06 1.84
CA TRP A 42 -12.22 8.71 2.07
C TRP A 42 -13.20 8.24 1.00
N SER A 43 -14.09 9.12 0.51
CA SER A 43 -15.01 8.80 -0.59
C SER A 43 -14.27 8.56 -1.90
N PHE A 44 -13.21 9.32 -2.18
CA PHE A 44 -12.36 9.12 -3.34
C PHE A 44 -11.65 7.76 -3.31
N PHE A 45 -11.01 7.41 -2.19
CA PHE A 45 -10.40 6.08 -2.03
C PHE A 45 -11.43 4.96 -2.13
N PHE A 46 -12.61 5.14 -1.54
CA PHE A 46 -13.70 4.18 -1.65
C PHE A 46 -14.16 3.98 -3.10
N GLY A 47 -14.26 5.07 -3.88
CA GLY A 47 -14.55 5.01 -5.31
C GLY A 47 -13.50 4.21 -6.11
N LEU A 48 -12.21 4.41 -5.81
CA LEU A 48 -11.12 3.63 -6.42
C LEU A 48 -11.19 2.15 -6.05
N VAL A 49 -11.48 1.83 -4.79
CA VAL A 49 -11.66 0.45 -4.33
C VAL A 49 -12.86 -0.20 -5.02
N LEU A 50 -14.00 0.48 -5.11
CA LEU A 50 -15.18 0.00 -5.83
C LEU A 50 -14.85 -0.28 -7.31
N ALA A 51 -14.16 0.65 -7.99
CA ALA A 51 -13.75 0.47 -9.38
C ALA A 51 -12.83 -0.77 -9.57
N SER A 52 -11.93 -1.01 -8.62
CA SER A 52 -11.08 -2.21 -8.60
C SER A 52 -11.92 -3.48 -8.42
N ILE A 53 -12.85 -3.51 -7.46
CA ILE A 53 -13.74 -4.65 -7.22
C ILE A 53 -14.56 -4.95 -8.47
N LEU A 54 -15.11 -3.94 -9.14
CA LEU A 54 -15.88 -4.12 -10.37
C LEU A 54 -15.05 -4.71 -11.51
N THR A 55 -13.81 -4.23 -11.67
CA THR A 55 -12.88 -4.76 -12.68
C THR A 55 -12.54 -6.23 -12.40
N VAL A 56 -12.23 -6.57 -11.14
CA VAL A 56 -11.95 -7.95 -10.72
C VAL A 56 -13.19 -8.83 -10.89
N ALA A 57 -14.36 -8.37 -10.46
CA ALA A 57 -15.62 -9.10 -10.58
C ALA A 57 -15.97 -9.45 -12.04
N ARG A 58 -15.65 -8.56 -12.99
CA ARG A 58 -15.82 -8.82 -14.44
C ARG A 58 -14.83 -9.83 -15.01
N SER A 59 -13.67 -10.03 -14.39
CA SER A 59 -12.67 -11.01 -14.83
C SER A 59 -13.05 -12.45 -14.47
N ILE A 60 -14.01 -12.64 -13.55
CA ILE A 60 -14.47 -13.95 -13.09
C ILE A 60 -15.50 -14.52 -14.09
N LYS A 61 -15.08 -15.49 -14.90
CA LYS A 61 -15.96 -16.23 -15.83
C LYS A 61 -16.70 -17.33 -15.07
N GLY A 62 -17.94 -17.03 -14.65
CA GLY A 62 -18.87 -17.98 -14.02
C GLY A 62 -18.91 -17.87 -12.51
N TRP A 63 -19.98 -17.25 -12.00
CA TRP A 63 -20.23 -17.11 -10.57
C TRP A 63 -20.73 -18.44 -10.00
N ARG A 64 -19.82 -19.19 -9.38
CA ARG A 64 -20.17 -20.40 -8.64
C ARG A 64 -20.66 -20.04 -7.23
N PRO A 65 -21.64 -20.75 -6.66
CA PRO A 65 -22.11 -20.51 -5.29
C PRO A 65 -20.98 -20.57 -4.25
N SER A 66 -20.00 -21.46 -4.45
CA SER A 66 -18.82 -21.55 -3.58
C SER A 66 -17.97 -20.27 -3.60
N LEU A 67 -17.79 -19.66 -4.77
CA LEU A 67 -17.03 -18.42 -4.91
C LEU A 67 -17.73 -17.24 -4.22
N ILE A 68 -19.06 -17.18 -4.33
CA ILE A 68 -19.88 -16.18 -3.62
C ILE A 68 -19.74 -16.37 -2.11
N LEU A 69 -19.75 -17.63 -1.64
CA LEU A 69 -19.58 -17.95 -0.23
C LEU A 69 -18.21 -17.48 0.29
N PHE A 70 -17.12 -17.78 -0.43
CA PHE A 70 -15.78 -17.31 -0.10
C PHE A 70 -15.64 -15.80 -0.14
N ALA A 71 -16.27 -15.14 -1.12
CA ALA A 71 -16.28 -13.68 -1.20
C ALA A 71 -17.02 -13.05 -0.01
N ALA A 72 -18.18 -13.58 0.35
CA ALA A 72 -18.97 -13.13 1.49
C ALA A 72 -18.24 -13.38 2.83
N SER A 73 -17.63 -14.56 3.01
CA SER A 73 -16.86 -14.87 4.22
C SER A 73 -15.63 -13.98 4.34
N SER A 74 -14.91 -13.71 3.23
CA SER A 74 -13.76 -12.81 3.21
C SER A 74 -14.15 -11.37 3.52
N CYS A 75 -15.31 -10.92 3.04
CA CYS A 75 -15.88 -9.62 3.34
C CYS A 75 -16.21 -9.49 4.85
N LEU A 76 -16.88 -10.50 5.42
CA LEU A 76 -17.19 -10.55 6.85
C LEU A 76 -15.93 -10.54 7.71
N VAL A 77 -14.94 -11.39 7.39
CA VAL A 77 -13.66 -11.44 8.11
C VAL A 77 -12.95 -10.09 8.04
N SER A 78 -12.88 -9.48 6.84
CA SER A 78 -12.26 -8.16 6.67
C SER A 78 -12.99 -7.09 7.47
N TYR A 79 -14.32 -7.10 7.47
CA TYR A 79 -15.14 -6.17 8.26
C TYR A 79 -14.93 -6.35 9.76
N SER A 80 -14.87 -7.59 10.25
CA SER A 80 -14.57 -7.87 11.66
C SER A 80 -13.19 -7.35 12.04
N ILE A 81 -12.16 -7.55 11.21
CA ILE A 81 -10.80 -7.05 11.45
C ILE A 81 -10.81 -5.52 11.60
N LEU A 82 -11.54 -4.79 10.75
CA LEU A 82 -11.68 -3.34 10.84
C LEU A 82 -12.28 -2.87 12.17
N GLY A 83 -13.17 -3.66 12.76
CA GLY A 83 -13.76 -3.35 14.08
C GLY A 83 -12.80 -3.52 15.24
N VAL A 84 -11.74 -4.34 15.10
CA VAL A 84 -10.78 -4.64 16.17
C VAL A 84 -9.46 -3.87 16.02
N THR A 85 -9.25 -3.13 14.92
CA THR A 85 -7.98 -2.42 14.70
C THR A 85 -7.74 -1.36 15.78
N PRO A 86 -6.58 -1.38 16.47
CA PRO A 86 -6.26 -0.37 17.48
C PRO A 86 -6.20 1.03 16.86
N THR A 87 -6.97 1.96 17.42
CA THR A 87 -6.98 3.38 17.01
C THR A 87 -5.68 4.11 17.32
N THR A 88 -4.84 3.55 18.21
CA THR A 88 -3.52 4.08 18.56
C THR A 88 -2.49 2.94 18.49
N THR A 89 -1.73 2.90 17.41
CA THR A 89 -0.58 1.99 17.28
C THR A 89 0.69 2.70 17.76
N PRO A 90 1.62 2.01 18.43
CA PRO A 90 2.87 2.62 18.87
C PRO A 90 3.62 3.32 17.72
N GLU A 91 4.14 4.52 17.94
CA GLU A 91 5.01 5.23 16.96
C GLU A 91 6.48 4.82 17.10
N THR A 92 6.72 3.61 17.61
CA THR A 92 8.08 3.09 17.79
C THR A 92 8.71 2.70 16.46
N ASN A 93 10.01 2.90 16.35
CA ASN A 93 10.78 2.66 15.12
C ASN A 93 10.62 1.24 14.57
N TRP A 94 10.55 0.23 15.44
CA TRP A 94 10.31 -1.16 15.03
C TRP A 94 8.95 -1.35 14.37
N PHE A 95 7.89 -0.70 14.87
CA PHE A 95 6.55 -0.81 14.29
C PHE A 95 6.47 -0.10 12.93
N LEU A 96 7.15 1.03 12.78
CA LEU A 96 7.26 1.73 11.49
C LEU A 96 7.98 0.87 10.45
N PHE A 97 9.09 0.23 10.84
CA PHE A 97 9.80 -0.73 10.00
C PHE A 97 8.88 -1.86 9.54
N LEU A 98 8.18 -2.50 10.48
CA LEU A 98 7.26 -3.60 10.17
C LEU A 98 6.10 -3.15 9.27
N SER A 99 5.56 -1.95 9.50
CA SER A 99 4.49 -1.38 8.69
C SER A 99 4.93 -1.16 7.24
N GLY A 100 6.16 -0.69 7.01
CA GLY A 100 6.75 -0.56 5.68
C GLY A 100 6.93 -1.90 4.99
N ALA A 101 7.41 -2.92 5.72
CA ALA A 101 7.58 -4.27 5.21
C ALA A 101 6.25 -4.92 4.78
N ILE A 102 5.20 -4.81 5.61
CA ILE A 102 3.89 -5.38 5.29
C ILE A 102 3.24 -4.60 4.14
N ALA A 103 3.34 -3.27 4.13
CA ALA A 103 2.72 -2.43 3.11
C ALA A 103 3.30 -2.68 1.70
N ILE A 104 4.62 -2.86 1.57
CA ILE A 104 5.21 -3.18 0.26
C ILE A 104 4.83 -4.58 -0.20
N ASN A 105 4.79 -5.56 0.71
CA ASN A 105 4.39 -6.92 0.39
C ASN A 105 2.94 -6.94 -0.12
N ALA A 106 2.05 -6.22 0.57
CA ALA A 106 0.68 -6.01 0.14
C ALA A 106 0.59 -5.37 -1.26
N MET A 107 1.46 -4.40 -1.59
CA MET A 107 1.45 -3.74 -2.90
C MET A 107 1.91 -4.62 -4.06
N ILE A 108 2.69 -5.67 -3.79
CA ILE A 108 3.13 -6.64 -4.81
C ILE A 108 2.04 -7.68 -5.07
N LEU A 109 1.29 -8.09 -4.04
CA LEU A 109 0.21 -9.04 -4.21
C LEU A 109 -0.89 -8.44 -5.10
N PRO A 110 -1.26 -9.11 -6.20
CA PRO A 110 -2.32 -8.61 -7.08
C PRO A 110 -3.63 -8.51 -6.30
N GLY A 111 -4.19 -7.30 -6.27
CA GLY A 111 -5.49 -7.04 -5.62
C GLY A 111 -5.43 -6.53 -4.18
N ILE A 112 -4.25 -6.32 -3.57
CA ILE A 112 -4.13 -5.72 -2.24
C ILE A 112 -3.48 -4.33 -2.34
N SER A 113 -4.08 -3.33 -1.68
CA SER A 113 -3.56 -1.96 -1.67
C SER A 113 -2.65 -1.72 -0.46
N GLY A 114 -1.35 -1.51 -0.71
CA GLY A 114 -0.38 -1.18 0.35
C GLY A 114 -0.73 0.10 1.12
N ALA A 115 -1.29 1.11 0.45
CA ALA A 115 -1.74 2.35 1.09
C ALA A 115 -2.92 2.10 2.06
N TYR A 116 -3.84 1.21 1.70
CA TYR A 116 -4.94 0.81 2.58
C TYR A 116 -4.43 0.07 3.82
N ILE A 117 -3.46 -0.82 3.67
CA ILE A 117 -2.82 -1.49 4.81
C ILE A 117 -2.20 -0.47 5.78
N LEU A 118 -1.52 0.56 5.29
CA LEU A 118 -0.99 1.62 6.16
C LEU A 118 -2.09 2.41 6.88
N VAL A 119 -3.27 2.55 6.28
CA VAL A 119 -4.45 3.12 6.94
C VAL A 119 -4.92 2.22 8.08
N LEU A 120 -5.03 0.91 7.84
CA LEU A 120 -5.45 -0.06 8.87
C LEU A 120 -4.48 -0.12 10.04
N LEU A 121 -3.19 0.03 9.78
CA LEU A 121 -2.15 0.11 10.80
C LEU A 121 -2.10 1.47 11.51
N GLY A 122 -2.93 2.44 11.10
CA GLY A 122 -2.95 3.79 11.65
C GLY A 122 -1.71 4.63 11.32
N LYS A 123 -0.86 4.18 10.39
CA LYS A 123 0.42 4.84 10.06
C LYS A 123 0.38 5.70 8.81
N TYR A 124 -0.70 5.64 8.03
CA TYR A 124 -0.83 6.43 6.81
C TYR A 124 -0.63 7.94 7.06
N LYS A 125 -1.35 8.54 8.02
CA LYS A 125 -1.22 9.97 8.35
C LYS A 125 0.16 10.34 8.89
N TYR A 126 0.75 9.44 9.69
CA TYR A 126 2.08 9.63 10.28
C TYR A 126 3.16 9.66 9.18
N ILE A 127 3.17 8.67 8.30
CA ILE A 127 4.11 8.59 7.17
C ILE A 127 3.87 9.76 6.20
N LEU A 128 2.62 10.11 5.92
CA LEU A 128 2.28 11.26 5.07
C LEU A 128 2.77 12.59 5.67
N SER A 129 2.75 12.72 6.99
CA SER A 129 3.32 13.87 7.69
C SER A 129 4.85 13.87 7.65
N ALA A 130 5.49 12.70 7.81
CA ALA A 130 6.94 12.55 7.66
C ALA A 130 7.42 12.93 6.26
N VAL A 131 6.69 12.55 5.20
CA VAL A 131 6.98 12.99 3.82
C VAL A 131 6.90 14.52 3.71
N ASN A 132 5.82 15.13 4.20
CA ASN A 132 5.61 16.57 4.09
C ASN A 132 6.63 17.38 4.89
N ASN A 133 7.02 16.90 6.07
CA ASN A 133 8.01 17.54 6.92
C ASN A 133 9.45 17.18 6.53
N ARG A 134 9.63 16.33 5.50
CA ARG A 134 10.93 15.79 5.09
C ARG A 134 11.68 15.15 6.27
N ASP A 135 10.98 14.41 7.10
CA ASP A 135 11.59 13.61 8.17
C ASP A 135 12.29 12.39 7.57
N ILE A 136 13.55 12.59 7.19
CA ILE A 136 14.39 11.60 6.54
C ILE A 136 14.58 10.38 7.44
N PHE A 137 14.59 10.54 8.77
CA PHE A 137 14.80 9.43 9.69
C PHE A 137 13.64 8.45 9.67
N THR A 138 12.41 8.96 9.83
CA THR A 138 11.19 8.15 9.74
C THR A 138 11.05 7.49 8.37
N LEU A 139 11.31 8.24 7.29
CA LEU A 139 11.24 7.72 5.92
C LEU A 139 12.29 6.63 5.67
N ALA A 140 13.51 6.80 6.18
CA ALA A 140 14.58 5.81 6.05
C ALA A 140 14.20 4.49 6.74
N ILE A 141 13.57 4.54 7.92
CA ILE A 141 13.09 3.34 8.63
C ILE A 141 12.02 2.61 7.81
N VAL A 142 11.03 3.33 7.29
CA VAL A 142 9.96 2.75 6.47
C VAL A 142 10.51 2.18 5.17
N LEU A 143 11.44 2.89 4.51
CA LEU A 143 12.11 2.43 3.30
C LEU A 143 12.99 1.19 3.56
N ALA A 144 13.69 1.13 4.69
CA ALA A 144 14.46 -0.05 5.09
C ALA A 144 13.53 -1.25 5.31
N GLY A 145 12.39 -1.02 5.99
CA GLY A 145 11.34 -2.03 6.16
C GLY A 145 10.80 -2.52 4.82
N ALA A 146 10.50 -1.62 3.89
CA ALA A 146 10.04 -1.96 2.56
C ALA A 146 11.12 -2.71 1.75
N ALA A 147 12.38 -2.29 1.78
CA ALA A 147 13.45 -2.97 1.07
C ALA A 147 13.65 -4.41 1.59
N ILE A 148 13.67 -4.59 2.90
CA ILE A 148 13.82 -5.91 3.53
C ILE A 148 12.57 -6.78 3.30
N GLY A 149 11.38 -6.22 3.45
CA GLY A 149 10.12 -6.91 3.15
C GLY A 149 10.04 -7.40 1.72
N LEU A 150 10.33 -6.52 0.75
CA LEU A 150 10.34 -6.87 -0.67
C LEU A 150 11.39 -7.94 -0.99
N THR A 151 12.63 -7.78 -0.52
CA THR A 151 13.70 -8.76 -0.83
C THR A 151 13.44 -10.13 -0.20
N THR A 152 12.91 -10.18 1.02
CA THR A 152 12.53 -11.45 1.67
C THR A 152 11.35 -12.11 0.97
N PHE A 153 10.33 -11.35 0.60
CA PHE A 153 9.16 -11.86 -0.12
C PHE A 153 9.52 -12.40 -1.51
N VAL A 154 10.34 -11.66 -2.27
CA VAL A 154 10.83 -12.10 -3.58
C VAL A 154 11.64 -13.39 -3.48
N ARG A 155 12.50 -13.53 -2.46
CA ARG A 155 13.25 -14.77 -2.22
C ARG A 155 12.34 -15.95 -1.89
N LEU A 156 11.33 -15.72 -1.06
CA LEU A 156 10.35 -16.73 -0.69
C LEU A 156 9.54 -17.21 -1.90
N LEU A 157 9.11 -16.29 -2.76
CA LEU A 157 8.44 -16.63 -4.03
C LEU A 157 9.36 -17.35 -5.01
N SER A 158 10.66 -16.99 -5.07
CA SER A 158 11.61 -17.68 -5.94
C SER A 158 11.96 -19.10 -5.49
N TRP A 159 11.69 -19.41 -4.22
CA TRP A 159 11.92 -20.73 -3.66
C TRP A 159 10.73 -21.69 -3.89
N LEU A 160 9.52 -21.15 -4.06
CA LEU A 160 8.28 -21.89 -4.30
C LEU A 160 8.10 -22.21 -5.79
#